data_AF-A0A7X5UST0-F1
#
_entry.id   AF-A0A7X5UST0-F1
#
_cell.length_a   1.000
_cell.length_b   1.000
_cell.length_c   1.000
_cell.angle_alpha   90.00
_cell.angle_beta   90.00
_cell.angle_gamma   90.00
#
_symmetry.space_group_name_H-M   'P 1'
#
loop_
_entity.id
_entity.type
_entity.pdbx_description
1 polymer ?
#
loop_
_entity_poly.entity_id
_entity_poly.type
_entity_poly.pdbx_seq_one_letter_code
_entity_poly.pdbx_strand_id
1 'polypeptide(L)'
;MAAGVAFVLAGVFVIDPGTYSPAGVSTERTWHGLLHDIVGPIAFAAIAAAVVVLLRRFTRWIGWTAAAAVVALWMAAGAVNGLDYAGVWSPAPAGLFQRLSILVGFGYLAWTAWRIRSEVAQRPEHAAGTGDAYASREPSSR
;
A
#
# COMPACT_ATOMS: atom_id res chain seq x y z
N MET A 1 4.26 8.69 -9.67
CA MET A 1 3.16 9.62 -10.00
C MET A 1 1.85 8.90 -10.29
N ALA A 2 1.80 7.86 -11.12
CA ALA A 2 0.55 7.14 -11.46
C ALA A 2 -0.26 6.62 -10.26
N ALA A 3 0.40 6.02 -9.25
CA ALA A 3 -0.28 5.53 -8.05
C ALA A 3 -0.99 6.65 -7.26
N GLY A 4 -0.34 7.80 -7.06
CA GLY A 4 -0.92 8.94 -6.35
C GLY A 4 -2.13 9.54 -7.07
N VAL A 5 -2.05 9.66 -8.40
CA VAL A 5 -3.18 10.13 -9.22
C VAL A 5 -4.36 9.16 -9.17
N ALA A 6 -4.10 7.84 -9.24
CA ALA A 6 -5.15 6.83 -9.15
C ALA A 6 -5.89 6.86 -7.80
N PHE A 7 -5.17 7.07 -6.68
CA PHE A 7 -5.82 7.24 -5.36
C PHE A 7 -6.63 8.52 -5.24
N VAL A 8 -6.11 9.64 -5.78
CA VAL A 8 -6.86 10.91 -5.80
C VAL A 8 -8.15 10.73 -6.59
N LEU A 9 -8.08 10.14 -7.79
CA LEU A 9 -9.28 9.90 -8.61
C LEU A 9 -10.25 8.92 -7.93
N ALA A 10 -9.77 7.83 -7.31
CA ALA A 10 -10.62 6.89 -6.58
C ALA A 10 -11.32 7.52 -5.36
N GLY A 11 -10.71 8.54 -4.75
CA GLY A 11 -11.32 9.29 -3.65
C GLY A 11 -12.28 10.39 -4.12
N VAL A 12 -12.02 11.01 -5.27
CA VAL A 12 -12.87 12.06 -5.84
C VAL A 12 -14.17 11.49 -6.39
N PHE A 13 -14.11 10.32 -7.05
CA PHE A 13 -15.30 9.64 -7.55
C PHE A 13 -15.83 8.71 -6.46
N VAL A 14 -16.94 9.08 -5.83
CA VAL A 14 -17.58 8.30 -4.77
C VAL A 14 -18.26 7.08 -5.39
N ILE A 15 -18.02 5.91 -4.80
CA ILE A 15 -18.69 4.66 -5.20
C ILE A 15 -20.20 4.76 -4.95
N ASP A 16 -20.99 4.15 -5.83
CA ASP A 16 -22.43 4.07 -5.60
C ASP A 16 -22.73 3.29 -4.32
N PRO A 17 -23.82 3.63 -3.62
CA PRO A 17 -24.29 2.88 -2.48
C PRO A 17 -24.58 1.42 -2.89
N GLY A 18 -23.86 0.47 -2.28
CA GLY A 18 -24.07 -0.95 -2.51
C GLY A 18 -25.34 -1.47 -1.83
N THR A 19 -25.34 -2.75 -1.48
CA THR A 19 -26.45 -3.42 -0.77
C THR A 19 -26.70 -2.88 0.65
N TYR A 20 -25.82 -2.04 1.18
CA TYR A 20 -25.86 -1.49 2.54
C TYR A 20 -26.59 -0.13 2.65
N SER A 21 -27.36 0.25 1.64
CA SER A 21 -28.04 1.54 1.58
C SER A 21 -29.19 1.66 2.59
N PRO A 22 -29.23 2.71 3.44
CA PRO A 22 -30.40 3.00 4.27
C PRO A 22 -31.66 3.17 3.41
N ALA A 23 -32.82 2.81 3.94
CA ALA A 23 -34.09 2.98 3.24
C ALA A 23 -34.26 4.43 2.72
N GLY A 24 -34.49 4.57 1.41
CA GLY A 24 -34.65 5.87 0.75
C GLY A 24 -33.42 6.37 -0.02
N VAL A 25 -32.28 5.67 0.04
CA VAL A 25 -31.13 5.96 -0.83
C VAL A 25 -31.27 5.18 -2.13
N SER A 26 -31.12 5.88 -3.26
CA SER A 26 -31.15 5.25 -4.59
C SER A 26 -30.02 4.24 -4.72
N THR A 27 -30.36 3.04 -5.20
CA THR A 27 -29.41 1.99 -5.58
C THR A 27 -29.09 2.04 -7.08
N GLU A 28 -29.52 3.08 -7.78
CA GLU A 28 -29.21 3.26 -9.19
C GLU A 28 -27.72 3.49 -9.40
N ARG A 29 -27.20 2.82 -10.43
CA ARG A 29 -25.83 2.96 -10.88
C ARG A 29 -25.60 4.35 -11.47
N THR A 30 -24.67 5.12 -10.92
CA THR A 30 -24.27 6.41 -11.46
C THR A 30 -23.00 6.28 -12.29
N TRP A 31 -22.75 7.27 -13.16
CA TRP A 31 -21.48 7.32 -13.90
C TRP A 31 -20.28 7.54 -12.96
N HIS A 32 -20.47 8.20 -11.81
CA HIS A 32 -19.43 8.39 -10.81
C HIS A 32 -19.05 7.04 -10.19
N GLY A 33 -20.04 6.22 -9.81
CA GLY A 33 -19.79 4.88 -9.29
C GLY A 33 -19.17 3.95 -10.32
N LEU A 34 -19.57 4.06 -11.60
CA LEU A 34 -18.89 3.34 -12.68
C LEU A 34 -17.42 3.75 -12.80
N LEU A 35 -17.12 5.04 -12.74
CA LEU A 35 -15.75 5.53 -12.81
C LEU A 35 -14.93 5.09 -11.59
N HIS A 36 -15.52 5.10 -10.39
CA HIS A 36 -14.90 4.54 -9.18
C HIS A 36 -14.53 3.06 -9.38
N ASP A 37 -15.45 2.26 -9.93
CA ASP A 37 -15.24 0.82 -10.12
C ASP A 37 -14.16 0.51 -11.16
N ILE A 38 -13.90 1.41 -12.10
CA ILE A 38 -12.78 1.31 -13.05
C ILE A 38 -11.47 1.76 -12.40
N VAL A 39 -11.48 2.88 -11.67
CA VAL A 39 -10.27 3.47 -11.09
C VAL A 39 -9.77 2.69 -9.87
N GLY A 40 -10.66 2.07 -9.10
CA GLY A 40 -10.33 1.23 -7.95
C GLY A 40 -9.29 0.14 -8.28
N PRO A 41 -9.57 -0.80 -9.21
CA PRO A 41 -8.61 -1.83 -9.62
C PRO A 41 -7.24 -1.26 -10.03
N ILE A 42 -7.23 -0.12 -10.73
CA ILE A 42 -6.00 0.56 -11.17
C ILE A 42 -5.19 1.03 -9.94
N ALA A 43 -5.86 1.59 -8.92
CA ALA A 43 -5.21 2.03 -7.69
C ALA A 43 -4.58 0.85 -6.93
N PHE A 44 -5.29 -0.28 -6.79
CA PHE A 44 -4.74 -1.48 -6.14
C PHE A 44 -3.58 -2.11 -6.92
N ALA A 45 -3.69 -2.18 -8.25
CA ALA A 45 -2.59 -2.61 -9.11
C ALA A 45 -1.36 -1.70 -8.97
N ALA A 46 -1.58 -0.38 -8.85
CA ALA A 46 -0.49 0.58 -8.66
C ALA A 46 0.20 0.44 -7.29
N ILE A 47 -0.52 0.13 -6.21
CA ILE A 47 0.09 -0.24 -4.92
C ILE A 47 0.96 -1.48 -5.09
N ALA A 48 0.39 -2.56 -5.64
CA ALA A 48 1.13 -3.82 -5.80
C ALA A 48 2.40 -3.62 -6.63
N ALA A 49 2.31 -2.86 -7.73
CA ALA A 49 3.46 -2.50 -8.56
C ALA A 49 4.50 -1.69 -7.78
N ALA A 50 4.10 -0.71 -6.96
CA ALA A 50 5.02 0.07 -6.13
C ALA A 50 5.77 -0.80 -5.11
N VAL A 51 5.06 -1.74 -4.46
CA VAL A 51 5.67 -2.74 -3.57
C VAL A 51 6.68 -3.61 -4.34
N VAL A 52 6.32 -4.07 -5.55
CA VAL A 52 7.22 -4.86 -6.42
C VAL A 52 8.47 -4.08 -6.85
N VAL A 53 8.34 -2.77 -7.09
CA VAL A 53 9.52 -1.94 -7.43
C VAL A 53 10.47 -1.84 -6.24
N LEU A 54 9.95 -1.62 -5.03
CA LEU A 54 10.79 -1.48 -3.83
C LEU A 54 11.37 -2.80 -3.33
N LEU A 55 10.63 -3.92 -3.44
CA LEU A 55 11.13 -5.23 -3.01
C LEU A 55 12.35 -5.67 -3.81
N ARG A 56 12.46 -5.25 -5.08
CA ARG A 56 13.61 -5.59 -5.94
C ARG A 56 14.91 -4.97 -5.45
N ARG A 57 14.84 -3.92 -4.64
CA ARG A 57 16.01 -3.14 -4.21
C ARG A 57 16.32 -3.24 -2.71
N PHE A 58 15.33 -3.48 -1.86
CA PHE A 58 15.53 -3.36 -0.41
C PHE A 58 15.16 -4.61 0.41
N THR A 59 13.96 -5.16 0.22
CA THR A 59 13.44 -6.21 1.12
C THR A 59 12.65 -7.28 0.36
N ARG A 60 13.36 -8.13 -0.41
CA ARG A 60 12.75 -9.13 -1.32
C ARG A 60 11.66 -9.99 -0.69
N TRP A 61 11.95 -10.70 0.40
CA TRP A 61 10.98 -11.64 1.00
C TRP A 61 9.75 -10.92 1.56
N ILE A 62 9.95 -9.91 2.40
CA ILE A 62 8.85 -9.13 3.01
C ILE A 62 8.03 -8.41 1.93
N GLY A 63 8.68 -7.88 0.91
CA GLY A 63 8.01 -7.21 -0.19
C GLY A 63 7.21 -8.16 -1.08
N TRP A 64 7.66 -9.39 -1.32
CA TRP A 64 6.86 -10.39 -2.03
C TRP A 64 5.62 -10.77 -1.22
N THR A 65 5.76 -10.95 0.09
CA THR A 65 4.62 -11.20 0.98
C THR A 65 3.63 -10.04 0.97
N ALA A 66 4.12 -8.79 1.04
CA ALA A 66 3.26 -7.60 1.00
C ALA A 66 2.53 -7.47 -0.35
N ALA A 67 3.23 -7.66 -1.47
CA ALA A 67 2.62 -7.59 -2.80
C ALA A 67 1.55 -8.68 -2.98
N ALA A 68 1.87 -9.92 -2.59
CA ALA A 68 0.93 -11.04 -2.64
C ALA A 68 -0.30 -10.77 -1.75
N ALA A 69 -0.10 -10.25 -0.54
CA ALA A 69 -1.19 -9.92 0.37
C ALA A 69 -2.10 -8.81 -0.18
N VAL A 70 -1.53 -7.75 -0.77
CA VAL A 70 -2.32 -6.68 -1.43
C VAL A 70 -3.23 -7.26 -2.51
N VAL A 71 -2.68 -8.08 -3.40
CA VAL A 71 -3.43 -8.71 -4.50
C VAL A 71 -4.47 -9.69 -3.97
N ALA A 72 -4.09 -10.57 -3.04
CA ALA A 72 -4.99 -11.57 -2.47
C ALA A 72 -6.17 -10.93 -1.74
N LEU A 73 -5.92 -9.90 -0.93
CA LEU A 73 -6.99 -9.17 -0.22
C LEU A 73 -7.90 -8.41 -1.19
N TRP A 74 -7.36 -7.83 -2.26
CA TRP A 74 -8.18 -7.21 -3.30
C TRP A 74 -9.08 -8.22 -4.01
N MET A 75 -8.52 -9.38 -4.41
CA MET A 75 -9.30 -10.45 -5.05
C MET A 75 -10.37 -11.02 -4.11
N ALA A 76 -10.03 -11.21 -2.83
CA ALA A 76 -10.99 -11.62 -1.80
C ALA A 76 -12.12 -10.60 -1.66
N ALA A 77 -11.81 -9.30 -1.68
CA ALA A 77 -12.84 -8.26 -1.64
C ALA A 77 -13.80 -8.36 -2.84
N GLY A 78 -13.27 -8.53 -4.05
CA GLY A 78 -14.07 -8.70 -5.26
C GLY A 78 -14.97 -9.94 -5.19
N ALA A 79 -14.43 -11.07 -4.72
CA ALA A 79 -15.20 -12.30 -4.54
C ALA A 79 -16.34 -12.12 -3.52
N VAL A 80 -16.05 -11.52 -2.36
CA VAL A 80 -17.03 -11.25 -1.31
C VAL A 80 -18.10 -10.27 -1.79
N ASN A 81 -17.72 -9.25 -2.56
CA ASN A 81 -18.67 -8.32 -3.21
C ASN A 81 -19.59 -9.04 -4.21
N GLY A 82 -19.04 -9.99 -4.99
CA GLY A 82 -19.82 -10.82 -5.90
C GLY A 82 -20.84 -11.69 -5.17
N LEU A 83 -20.49 -12.24 -4.00
CA LEU A 83 -21.42 -13.00 -3.15
C LEU A 83 -22.56 -12.12 -2.59
N ASP A 84 -22.27 -10.85 -2.30
CA ASP A 84 -23.27 -9.86 -1.87
C ASP A 84 -24.29 -9.59 -2.99
N TYR A 85 -23.81 -9.26 -4.19
CA TYR A 85 -24.66 -9.02 -5.36
C TYR A 85 -25.47 -10.25 -5.79
N ALA A 86 -24.93 -11.46 -5.57
CA ALA A 86 -25.64 -12.70 -5.83
C ALA A 86 -26.69 -13.05 -4.74
N GLY A 87 -26.77 -12.26 -3.65
CA GLY A 87 -27.67 -12.52 -2.53
C GLY A 87 -27.28 -13.74 -1.67
N VAL A 88 -26.08 -14.29 -1.86
CA VAL A 88 -25.60 -15.48 -1.14
C VAL A 88 -25.13 -15.11 0.26
N TRP A 89 -24.49 -13.95 0.41
CA TRP A 89 -24.06 -13.42 1.70
C TRP A 89 -24.23 -11.91 1.71
N SER A 90 -25.26 -11.41 2.39
CA SER A 90 -25.54 -9.97 2.48
C SER A 90 -25.91 -9.57 3.92
N PRO A 91 -25.28 -8.52 4.50
CA PRO A 91 -24.22 -7.70 3.92
C PRO A 91 -22.85 -8.40 3.98
N ALA A 92 -22.11 -8.38 2.88
CA ALA A 92 -20.79 -9.00 2.81
C ALA A 92 -19.70 -8.00 3.23
N PRO A 93 -18.66 -8.41 3.98
CA PRO A 93 -17.63 -7.50 4.48
C PRO A 93 -16.57 -7.14 3.43
N ALA A 94 -16.93 -6.95 2.15
CA ALA A 94 -15.99 -6.68 1.06
C ALA A 94 -15.08 -5.48 1.34
N GLY A 95 -15.65 -4.41 1.91
CA GLY A 95 -14.90 -3.20 2.28
C GLY A 95 -13.84 -3.43 3.36
N LEU A 96 -13.95 -4.47 4.20
CA LEU A 96 -12.90 -4.80 5.17
C LEU A 96 -11.64 -5.27 4.46
N PHE A 97 -11.78 -6.18 3.49
CA PHE A 97 -10.66 -6.71 2.71
C PHE A 97 -9.96 -5.62 1.89
N GLN A 98 -10.73 -4.68 1.32
CA GLN A 98 -10.16 -3.50 0.64
C GLN A 98 -9.30 -2.65 1.59
N ARG A 99 -9.80 -2.35 2.79
CA ARG A 99 -9.05 -1.57 3.81
C ARG A 99 -7.78 -2.30 4.24
N LEU A 100 -7.85 -3.61 4.47
CA LEU A 100 -6.67 -4.41 4.81
C LEU A 100 -5.63 -4.38 3.68
N SER A 101 -6.07 -4.50 2.42
CA SER A 101 -5.17 -4.42 1.26
C SER A 101 -4.45 -3.06 1.20
N ILE A 102 -5.18 -1.96 1.38
CA ILE A 102 -4.61 -0.61 1.46
C ILE A 102 -3.60 -0.49 2.61
N LEU A 103 -3.95 -0.96 3.82
CA LEU A 103 -3.08 -0.90 5.00
C LEU A 103 -1.78 -1.68 4.81
N VAL A 104 -1.84 -2.88 4.23
CA VAL A 104 -0.65 -3.67 3.93
C VAL A 104 0.25 -2.95 2.92
N GLY A 105 -0.35 -2.45 1.84
CA GLY A 105 0.37 -1.74 0.79
C GLY A 105 1.08 -0.49 1.30
N PHE A 106 0.33 0.46 1.86
CA PHE A 106 0.90 1.69 2.40
C PHE A 106 1.80 1.45 3.62
N GLY A 107 1.47 0.48 4.47
CA GLY A 107 2.30 0.08 5.60
C GLY A 107 3.69 -0.37 5.16
N TYR A 108 3.77 -1.21 4.13
CA TYR A 108 5.05 -1.63 3.56
C TYR A 108 5.84 -0.46 2.95
N LEU A 109 5.17 0.43 2.20
CA LEU A 109 5.81 1.60 1.61
C LEU A 109 6.37 2.54 2.68
N ALA A 110 5.57 2.85 3.71
CA ALA A 110 5.95 3.71 4.82
C ALA A 110 7.11 3.10 5.64
N TRP A 111 7.02 1.80 5.94
CA TRP A 111 8.08 1.07 6.64
C TRP A 111 9.40 1.06 5.85
N THR A 112 9.34 0.80 4.54
CA THR A 112 10.53 0.81 3.68
C THR A 112 11.15 2.21 3.62
N ALA A 113 10.34 3.25 3.48
CA ALA A 113 10.80 4.64 3.48
C ALA A 113 11.42 5.05 4.83
N TRP A 114 10.85 4.59 5.95
CA TRP A 114 11.43 4.80 7.27
C TRP A 114 12.78 4.09 7.42
N ARG A 115 12.87 2.81 7.03
CA ARG A 115 14.09 2.01 7.09
C ARG A 115 15.24 2.65 6.30
N ILE A 116 14.97 3.10 5.07
CA ILE A 116 15.97 3.76 4.24
C ILE A 116 16.46 5.05 4.91
N ARG A 117 15.55 5.86 5.46
CA ARG A 117 15.92 7.09 6.18
C ARG A 117 16.76 6.81 7.42
N SER A 118 16.42 5.77 8.19
CA SER A 118 17.22 5.40 9.38
C SER A 118 18.62 4.92 9.00
N GLU A 119 18.76 4.13 7.93
CA GLU A 119 20.07 3.68 7.44
C GLU A 119 20.95 4.84 6.96
N VAL A 120 20.36 5.89 6.35
CA VAL A 120 21.09 7.09 5.93
C VAL A 120 21.49 7.95 7.12
N ALA A 121 20.60 8.15 8.10
CA ALA A 121 20.87 8.96 9.28
C ALA A 121 21.98 8.39 10.18
N GLN A 122 22.20 7.07 10.14
CA GLN A 122 23.22 6.38 10.95
C GLN A 122 24.63 6.39 10.32
N ARG A 123 24.77 6.81 9.05
CA ARG A 123 26.07 6.83 8.33
C ARG A 123 27.08 7.93 8.74
N PRO A 124 26.71 9.09 9.31
CA PRO A 124 27.68 10.14 9.65
C PRO A 124 28.58 9.83 10.87
N GLU A 125 28.11 9.05 11.84
CA GLU A 125 28.84 8.87 13.11
C GLU A 125 29.91 7.76 13.05
N HIS A 126 29.72 6.73 12.22
CA HIS A 126 30.69 5.63 12.09
C HIS A 126 32.00 6.06 11.41
N ALA A 127 31.94 7.05 10.50
CA ALA A 127 33.10 7.59 9.81
C ALA A 127 33.95 8.52 10.71
N ALA A 128 33.32 9.22 11.65
CA ALA A 128 34.03 10.07 12.61
C ALA A 128 34.80 9.24 13.67
N GLY A 129 34.23 8.11 14.13
CA GLY A 129 34.87 7.25 15.12
C GLY A 129 36.06 6.43 14.61
N THR A 130 36.19 6.22 13.30
CA THR A 130 37.36 5.52 12.72
C THR A 130 38.55 6.44 12.47
N GLY A 131 38.33 7.75 12.29
CA GLY A 131 39.38 8.75 12.10
C GLY A 131 40.20 9.00 13.36
N ASP A 132 39.55 9.14 14.52
CA ASP A 132 40.22 9.37 15.81
C ASP A 132 41.02 8.14 16.29
N ALA A 133 40.57 6.93 15.96
CA ALA A 133 41.28 5.68 16.29
C ALA A 133 42.54 5.47 15.43
N TYR A 134 42.64 6.10 14.25
CA TYR A 134 43.83 6.06 13.40
C TYR A 134 44.83 7.17 13.76
N ALA A 135 44.35 8.37 14.06
CA ALA A 135 45.18 9.51 14.46
C ALA A 135 45.91 9.31 15.81
N SER A 136 45.38 8.45 16.70
CA SER A 136 45.98 8.14 18.00
C SER A 136 47.02 7.01 17.97
N ARG A 137 47.31 6.42 16.80
CA ARG A 137 48.27 5.31 16.63
C ARG A 137 49.57 5.67 15.92
N GLU A 138 49.84 6.93 15.61
CA GLU A 138 51.17 7.32 15.14
C GLU A 138 52.21 7.15 16.27
N PRO A 139 53.24 6.30 16.11
CA PRO A 139 54.29 6.18 17.11
C PRO A 139 55.12 7.46 17.10
N SER A 140 55.24 8.13 18.24
CA SER A 140 56.17 9.25 18.38
C SER A 140 57.61 8.74 18.22
N SER A 141 58.20 8.90 17.04
CA SER A 141 59.62 8.70 16.84
C SER A 141 60.37 9.89 17.45
N ARG A 142 60.99 9.68 18.61
CA ARG A 142 62.08 10.51 19.15
C ARG A 142 63.29 9.62 19.39
#